data_AF-B0L8X7-F1
#
_entry.id   AF-B0L8X7-F1
#
_cell.length_a   1.000
_cell.length_b   1.000
_cell.length_c   1.000
_cell.angle_alpha   90.00
_cell.angle_beta   90.00
_cell.angle_gamma   90.00
#
_symmetry.space_group_name_H-M   'P 1'
#
loop_
_entity.id
_entity.type
_entity.pdbx_description
1 polymer ?
#
loop_
_entity_poly.entity_id
_entity_poly.type
_entity_poly.pdbx_seq_one_letter_code
_entity_poly.pdbx_strand_id
1 'polypeptide(L)'
;VDDIRNLLNAGADKVSINTAAVHRPEFVSEAAERFGSQCTVVAIDARRVPGEERWEVYTHGGRNPTGIDAVEWAVRMESYGAGEILLTSMDRDGTKDGYDI
;
A
#
# COMPACT_ATOMS: atom_id res chain seq x y z
N VAL A 1 -8.01 -13.80 -3.41
CA VAL A 1 -6.96 -14.35 -2.51
C VAL A 1 -6.17 -15.51 -3.14
N ASP A 2 -6.69 -16.20 -4.17
CA ASP A 2 -5.97 -17.33 -4.77
C ASP A 2 -4.72 -16.90 -5.54
N ASP A 3 -4.69 -15.69 -6.09
CA ASP A 3 -3.48 -15.11 -6.70
C ASP A 3 -2.33 -14.99 -5.69
N ILE A 4 -2.63 -14.60 -4.44
CA ILE A 4 -1.64 -14.54 -3.36
C ILE A 4 -1.06 -15.94 -3.12
N ARG A 5 -1.91 -16.96 -3.00
CA ARG A 5 -1.45 -18.34 -2.85
C ARG A 5 -0.54 -18.76 -4.00
N ASN A 6 -0.91 -18.44 -5.24
CA ASN A 6 -0.12 -18.82 -6.42
C ASN A 6 1.26 -18.14 -6.40
N LEU A 7 1.33 -16.87 -6.04
CA LEU A 7 2.59 -16.13 -5.91
C LEU A 7 3.49 -16.73 -4.81
N LEU A 8 2.93 -17.00 -3.62
CA LEU A 8 3.68 -17.61 -2.52
C LEU A 8 4.17 -19.03 -2.88
N ASN A 9 3.31 -19.85 -3.50
CA ASN A 9 3.69 -21.19 -3.97
C ASN A 9 4.74 -21.16 -5.10
N ALA A 10 4.79 -20.06 -5.88
CA ALA A 10 5.81 -19.84 -6.89
C ALA A 10 7.16 -19.37 -6.29
N GLY A 11 7.24 -19.20 -4.96
CA GLY A 11 8.46 -18.86 -4.24
C GLY A 11 8.57 -17.42 -3.78
N ALA A 12 7.51 -16.61 -3.89
CA ALA A 12 7.51 -15.28 -3.28
C ALA A 12 7.43 -15.38 -1.75
N ASP A 13 8.25 -14.63 -1.03
CA ASP A 13 8.18 -14.56 0.44
C ASP A 13 7.09 -13.62 0.95
N LYS A 14 6.75 -12.60 0.14
CA LYS A 14 5.76 -11.57 0.47
C LYS A 14 4.97 -11.18 -0.78
N VAL A 15 3.76 -10.70 -0.57
CA VAL A 15 2.92 -10.10 -1.61
C VAL A 15 2.61 -8.64 -1.27
N SER A 16 2.64 -7.78 -2.28
CA SER A 16 2.31 -6.37 -2.14
C SER A 16 0.95 -6.06 -2.75
N ILE A 17 0.11 -5.35 -2.00
CA ILE A 17 -1.26 -5.00 -2.36
C ILE A 17 -1.38 -3.47 -2.35
N ASN A 18 -1.84 -2.87 -3.46
CA ASN A 18 -2.14 -1.44 -3.54
C ASN A 18 -3.61 -1.21 -3.92
N THR A 19 -3.90 -1.04 -5.22
CA THR A 19 -5.24 -0.69 -5.75
C THR A 19 -6.35 -1.60 -5.22
N ALA A 20 -6.11 -2.90 -5.05
CA ALA A 20 -7.10 -3.82 -4.49
C ALA A 20 -7.46 -3.51 -3.04
N ALA A 21 -6.51 -3.07 -2.21
CA ALA A 21 -6.75 -2.65 -0.83
C ALA A 21 -7.60 -1.38 -0.78
N VAL A 22 -7.37 -0.41 -1.69
CA VAL A 22 -8.18 0.81 -1.77
C VAL A 22 -9.63 0.52 -2.14
N HIS A 23 -9.86 -0.39 -3.10
CA HIS A 23 -11.23 -0.75 -3.50
C HIS A 23 -11.96 -1.65 -2.50
N ARG A 24 -11.23 -2.52 -1.79
CA ARG A 24 -11.78 -3.46 -0.81
C ARG A 24 -10.78 -3.70 0.33
N PRO A 25 -10.77 -2.83 1.36
CA PRO A 25 -9.85 -2.92 2.48
C PRO A 25 -9.82 -4.30 3.15
N GLU A 26 -10.97 -4.96 3.23
CA GLU A 26 -11.16 -6.29 3.85
C GLU A 26 -10.30 -7.37 3.16
N PHE A 27 -9.88 -7.15 1.91
CA PHE A 27 -8.97 -8.06 1.23
C PHE A 27 -7.62 -8.20 1.94
N VAL A 28 -7.16 -7.15 2.63
CA VAL A 28 -5.92 -7.18 3.42
C VAL A 28 -6.11 -8.10 4.63
N SER A 29 -7.25 -8.02 5.32
CA SER A 29 -7.56 -8.92 6.43
C SER A 29 -7.69 -10.36 5.98
N GLU A 30 -8.39 -10.62 4.88
CA GLU A 30 -8.48 -11.97 4.30
C GLU A 30 -7.10 -12.54 3.93
N ALA A 31 -6.19 -11.70 3.43
CA ALA A 31 -4.83 -12.11 3.11
C ALA A 31 -4.01 -12.40 4.38
N ALA A 32 -4.04 -11.49 5.35
CA ALA A 32 -3.32 -11.60 6.60
C ALA A 32 -3.79 -12.80 7.44
N GLU A 33 -5.10 -13.03 7.55
CA GLU A 33 -5.67 -14.18 8.27
C GLU A 33 -5.29 -15.52 7.63
N ARG A 34 -5.21 -15.57 6.29
CA ARG A 34 -4.98 -16.82 5.56
C ARG A 34 -3.50 -17.17 5.39
N PHE A 35 -2.65 -16.18 5.19
CA PHE A 35 -1.23 -16.37 4.85
C PHE A 35 -0.27 -15.79 5.91
N GLY A 36 -0.77 -14.93 6.80
CA GLY A 36 -0.01 -14.26 7.85
C GLY A 36 0.35 -12.82 7.51
N SER A 37 0.40 -11.97 8.53
CA SER A 37 0.77 -10.55 8.38
C SER A 37 2.19 -10.38 7.84
N GLN A 38 3.13 -11.25 8.22
CA GLN A 38 4.55 -11.16 7.82
C GLN A 38 4.79 -11.21 6.31
N CYS A 39 3.86 -11.81 5.55
CA CYS A 39 3.93 -11.87 4.09
C CYS A 39 2.95 -10.93 3.38
N THR A 40 2.19 -10.12 4.12
CA THR A 40 1.18 -9.19 3.59
C THR A 40 1.69 -7.76 3.67
N VAL A 41 2.10 -7.21 2.53
CA VAL A 41 2.61 -5.84 2.39
C VAL A 41 1.52 -4.98 1.74
N VAL A 42 1.30 -3.78 2.27
CA VAL A 42 0.47 -2.77 1.59
C VAL A 42 1.35 -1.67 1.01
N ALA A 43 1.28 -1.49 -0.30
CA ALA A 43 1.96 -0.39 -0.97
C ALA A 43 1.09 0.86 -0.99
N ILE A 44 1.69 1.98 -0.61
CA ILE A 44 1.05 3.29 -0.56
C ILE A 44 1.84 4.23 -1.46
N ASP A 45 1.26 4.59 -2.60
CA ASP A 45 1.78 5.65 -3.45
C ASP A 45 1.15 6.96 -3.00
N ALA A 46 1.94 7.85 -2.41
CA ALA A 46 1.47 9.09 -1.80
C ALA A 46 2.03 10.31 -2.52
N ARG A 47 1.20 11.34 -2.73
CA ARG A 47 1.62 12.65 -3.25
C ARG A 47 1.17 13.76 -2.32
N ARG A 48 2.00 14.77 -2.11
CA ARG A 48 1.64 15.91 -1.27
C ARG A 48 0.52 16.71 -1.91
N VAL A 49 -0.46 17.10 -1.11
CA VAL A 49 -1.55 17.94 -1.59
C VAL A 49 -1.10 19.41 -1.60
N PRO A 50 -1.23 20.12 -2.73
CA PRO A 50 -0.77 21.51 -2.82
C PRO A 50 -1.45 22.42 -1.79
N GLY A 51 -0.66 23.11 -0.97
CA GLY A 51 -1.15 24.05 0.03
C GLY A 51 -1.66 23.43 1.33
N GLU A 52 -1.54 22.10 1.48
CA GLU A 52 -1.95 21.37 2.68
C GLU A 52 -0.78 20.58 3.26
N GLU A 53 -0.75 20.41 4.59
CA GLU A 53 0.19 19.51 5.28
C GLU A 53 -0.37 18.07 5.30
N ARG A 54 -0.76 17.56 4.13
CA ARG A 54 -1.28 16.20 3.97
C ARG A 54 -0.79 15.52 2.71
N TRP A 55 -0.84 14.19 2.74
CA TRP A 55 -0.46 13.33 1.64
C TRP A 55 -1.66 12.53 1.19
N GLU A 56 -1.92 12.50 -0.11
CA GLU A 56 -3.05 11.76 -0.65
C GLU A 56 -2.59 10.46 -1.31
N VAL A 57 -3.32 9.38 -1.09
CA VAL A 57 -3.07 8.08 -1.72
C VAL A 57 -3.52 8.11 -3.18
N TYR A 58 -2.69 7.54 -4.06
CA TYR A 58 -2.98 7.35 -5.48
C TYR A 58 -3.02 5.86 -5.83
N THR A 59 -3.82 5.53 -6.85
CA THR A 59 -3.89 4.18 -7.42
C THR A 59 -3.56 4.19 -8.92
N HIS A 60 -3.52 2.99 -9.52
CA HIS A 60 -3.30 2.80 -10.96
C HIS A 60 -1.96 3.38 -11.45
N GLY A 61 -0.92 3.26 -10.64
CA GLY A 61 0.40 3.82 -10.92
C GLY A 61 0.39 5.34 -10.88
N GLY A 62 -0.24 5.93 -9.86
CA GLY A 62 -0.19 7.37 -9.64
C GLY A 62 -1.16 8.24 -10.43
N ARG A 63 -2.09 7.63 -11.19
CA ARG A 63 -2.98 8.36 -12.11
C ARG A 63 -4.29 8.77 -11.46
N ASN A 64 -4.73 8.02 -10.47
CA ASN A 64 -6.05 8.19 -9.88
C ASN A 64 -5.93 8.64 -8.42
N PRO A 65 -6.23 9.92 -8.10
CA PRO A 65 -6.36 10.39 -6.72
C PRO A 65 -7.54 9.68 -6.03
N THR A 66 -7.39 9.39 -4.74
CA THR A 66 -8.41 8.66 -3.96
C THR A 66 -9.15 9.54 -2.96
N GLY A 67 -8.64 10.73 -2.65
CA GLY A 67 -9.09 11.58 -1.55
C GLY A 67 -8.73 11.06 -0.16
N ILE A 68 -8.01 9.94 -0.05
CA ILE A 68 -7.65 9.29 1.22
C ILE A 68 -6.31 9.84 1.70
N ASP A 69 -6.25 10.22 2.98
CA ASP A 69 -4.98 10.59 3.61
C ASP A 69 -4.05 9.37 3.78
N ALA A 70 -2.78 9.52 3.42
CA ALA A 70 -1.82 8.42 3.40
C ALA A 70 -1.45 7.90 4.79
N VAL A 71 -1.44 8.76 5.81
CA VAL A 71 -1.12 8.37 7.19
C VAL A 71 -2.30 7.64 7.80
N GLU A 72 -3.51 8.18 7.65
CA GLU A 72 -4.75 7.51 8.08
C GLU A 72 -4.90 6.15 7.39
N TRP A 73 -4.56 6.08 6.10
CA TRP A 73 -4.58 4.84 5.35
C TRP A 73 -3.56 3.82 5.89
N ALA A 74 -2.34 4.23 6.20
CA ALA A 74 -1.33 3.33 6.78
C ALA A 74 -1.80 2.74 8.11
N VAL A 75 -2.34 3.57 9.02
CA VAL A 75 -2.91 3.11 10.30
C VAL A 75 -4.06 2.13 10.08
N ARG A 76 -4.93 2.43 9.12
CA ARG A 76 -6.02 1.51 8.75
C ARG A 76 -5.45 0.18 8.25
N MET A 77 -4.48 0.17 7.36
CA MET A 77 -3.92 -1.07 6.80
C MET A 77 -3.21 -1.93 7.84
N GLU A 78 -2.52 -1.32 8.80
CA GLU A 78 -1.99 -2.03 9.98
C GLU A 78 -3.12 -2.71 10.76
N SER A 79 -4.21 -2.00 11.07
CA SER A 79 -5.35 -2.58 11.80
C SER A 79 -6.06 -3.71 11.05
N TYR A 80 -5.94 -3.73 9.71
CA TYR A 80 -6.46 -4.80 8.87
C TYR A 80 -5.49 -5.98 8.75
N GLY A 81 -4.29 -5.89 9.34
CA GLY A 81 -3.33 -7.00 9.44
C GLY A 81 -2.15 -6.93 8.48
N ALA A 82 -1.93 -5.81 7.79
CA ALA A 82 -0.69 -5.62 7.02
C ALA A 82 0.53 -5.70 7.96
N GLY A 83 1.53 -6.50 7.61
CA GLY A 83 2.76 -6.63 8.40
C GLY A 83 3.86 -5.65 7.99
N GLU A 84 3.72 -5.02 6.83
CA GLU A 84 4.68 -4.04 6.32
C GLU A 84 3.96 -3.03 5.42
N ILE A 85 4.41 -1.77 5.47
CA ILE A 85 3.98 -0.71 4.57
C ILE A 85 5.14 -0.38 3.63
N LEU A 86 4.90 -0.49 2.33
CA LEU A 86 5.81 -0.01 1.30
C LEU A 86 5.38 1.39 0.88
N LEU A 87 5.99 2.41 1.50
CA LEU A 87 5.64 3.81 1.30
C LEU A 87 6.47 4.44 0.16
N THR A 88 5.79 4.99 -0.85
CA THR A 88 6.41 5.69 -1.98
C THR A 88 5.99 7.15 -1.99
N SER A 89 6.95 8.08 -1.87
CA SER A 89 6.71 9.49 -2.18
C SER A 89 6.75 9.68 -3.70
N MET A 90 5.59 9.92 -4.29
CA MET A 90 5.45 10.19 -5.73
C MET A 90 6.12 11.49 -6.17
N ASP A 91 6.36 12.42 -5.25
CA ASP A 91 7.03 13.68 -5.54
C ASP A 91 8.55 13.49 -5.74
N ARG A 92 9.13 12.42 -5.17
CA ARG A 92 10.55 12.08 -5.29
C ARG A 92 10.83 10.83 -6.10
N ASP A 93 9.81 10.06 -6.48
CA ASP A 93 10.01 8.83 -7.24
C ASP A 93 10.71 9.09 -8.58
N GLY A 94 11.75 8.30 -8.87
CA GLY A 94 12.59 8.45 -10.06
C GLY A 94 13.51 9.68 -10.11
N THR A 95 13.48 10.59 -9.12
CA THR A 95 14.26 11.85 -9.14
C THR A 95 15.74 11.66 -8.79
N LYS A 96 16.07 10.63 -7.99
CA LYS A 96 17.38 10.42 -7.35
C LYS A 96 17.77 11.48 -6.30
N ASP A 97 16.82 12.30 -5.83
CA ASP A 97 17.04 13.34 -4.81
C ASP A 97 16.87 12.83 -3.37
N GLY A 98 16.92 11.50 -3.18
CA GLY A 98 16.74 10.83 -1.90
C GLY A 98 15.28 10.69 -1.47
N TYR A 99 15.07 10.16 -0.27
CA TYR A 99 13.75 9.96 0.33
C TYR A 99 13.13 11.26 0.84
N ASP A 100 11.81 11.27 1.01
CA ASP A 100 11.09 12.33 1.71
C ASP A 100 11.23 12.14 3.23
N ILE A 101 11.94 13.05 3.89
CA ILE A 101 12.30 13.00 5.31
C ILE A 101 11.69 14.21 6.02
#